data_AF-A0A961RNS1-F1
#
_entry.id   AF-A0A961RNS1-F1
#
_cell.length_a   1.000
_cell.length_b   1.000
_cell.length_c   1.000
_cell.angle_alpha   90.00
_cell.angle_beta   90.00
_cell.angle_gamma   90.00
#
_symmetry.space_group_name_H-M   'P 1'
#
loop_
_entity.id
_entity.type
_entity.pdbx_description
1 polymer ?
#
loop_
_entity_poly.entity_id
_entity_poly.type
_entity_poly.pdbx_seq_one_letter_code
_entity_poly.pdbx_strand_id
1 'polypeptide(L)' 'LDGLVSMGAKLAVLGSGDKGLEGLMLAAAARHKGRIGTMIGYDEPLSHLMQAGADAILVPSRFEPCGL' A
#
# COMPACT_ATOMS: atom_id res chain seq x y z
N LEU A 1 8.37 6.57 -1.40
CA LEU A 1 7.16 6.58 -2.27
C LEU A 1 7.35 7.48 -3.48
N ASP A 2 7.85 8.70 -3.29
CA ASP A 2 8.13 9.63 -4.40
C ASP A 2 9.03 9.01 -5.49
N GLY A 3 10.09 8.30 -5.09
CA GLY A 3 10.95 7.56 -6.03
C GLY A 3 10.23 6.46 -6.82
N LEU A 4 9.23 5.79 -6.22
CA LEU A 4 8.41 4.79 -6.91
C LEU A 4 7.53 5.45 -7.97
N VAL A 5 6.93 6.59 -7.62
CA VAL A 5 6.13 7.40 -8.55
C VAL A 5 6.98 7.97 -9.68
N SER A 6 8.22 8.43 -9.41
CA SER A 6 9.11 8.95 -10.45
C SER A 6 9.57 7.88 -11.44
N MET A 7 9.58 6.60 -11.03
CA MET A 7 9.80 5.47 -11.93
C MET A 7 8.54 5.10 -12.74
N GLY A 8 7.44 5.82 -12.58
CA GLY A 8 6.18 5.62 -13.30
C GLY A 8 5.22 4.62 -12.66
N ALA A 9 5.61 3.98 -11.55
CA ALA A 9 4.78 2.99 -10.87
C ALA A 9 3.59 3.61 -10.15
N LYS A 10 2.60 2.78 -9.87
CA LYS A 10 1.43 3.08 -9.03
C LYS A 10 1.48 2.21 -7.79
N LEU A 11 0.99 2.74 -6.67
CA LEU A 11 0.94 2.02 -5.41
C LEU A 11 -0.48 2.04 -4.85
N ALA A 12 -0.99 0.86 -4.51
CA ALA A 12 -2.21 0.69 -3.73
C ALA A 12 -1.84 0.09 -2.37
N VAL A 13 -2.35 0.68 -1.30
CA VAL A 13 -2.11 0.23 0.08
C VAL A 13 -3.44 -0.02 0.76
N LEU A 14 -3.60 -1.22 1.33
CA LEU A 14 -4.71 -1.59 2.21
C LEU A 14 -4.11 -2.10 3.52
N GLY A 15 -4.54 -1.53 4.65
CA GLY A 15 -4.11 -2.00 5.96
C GLY A 15 -4.37 -0.99 7.07
N SER A 16 -4.07 -1.36 8.31
CA SER A 16 -4.17 -0.50 9.48
C SER A 16 -3.05 -0.82 10.47
N GLY A 17 -2.75 0.10 11.40
CA GLY A 17 -1.72 -0.12 12.40
C GLY A 17 -1.25 1.16 13.08
N ASP A 18 0.07 1.40 13.05
CA ASP A 18 0.67 2.60 13.64
C ASP A 18 0.11 3.89 13.01
N LYS A 19 -0.36 4.82 13.84
CA LYS A 19 -1.02 6.05 13.38
C LYS A 19 -0.09 7.01 12.65
N GLY A 20 1.21 7.00 12.98
CA GLY A 20 2.21 7.76 12.22
C GLY A 20 2.34 7.22 10.79
N LEU A 21 2.42 5.89 10.64
CA LEU A 21 2.48 5.25 9.32
C LEU A 21 1.19 5.46 8.52
N GLU A 22 0.02 5.29 9.13
CA GLU A 22 -1.27 5.57 8.46
C GLU A 22 -1.31 7.02 7.95
N GLY A 23 -0.92 7.98 8.78
CA GLY A 23 -0.86 9.40 8.41
C GLY A 23 0.11 9.68 7.26
N LEU A 24 1.30 9.05 7.27
CA LEU A 24 2.28 9.18 6.19
C LEU A 24 1.75 8.62 4.86
N MET A 25 1.03 7.50 4.89
CA MET A 25 0.43 6.90 3.69
C MET A 25 -0.70 7.77 3.13
N LEU A 26 -1.59 8.27 3.98
CA LEU A 26 -2.64 9.21 3.58
C LEU A 26 -2.05 10.50 2.99
N ALA A 27 -1.00 11.04 3.59
CA ALA A 27 -0.31 12.21 3.07
C ALA A 27 0.37 11.94 1.72
N ALA A 28 0.93 10.74 1.51
CA ALA A 28 1.49 10.33 0.23
C ALA A 28 0.41 10.17 -0.86
N ALA A 29 -0.74 9.58 -0.52
CA ALA A 29 -1.90 9.50 -1.43
C ALA A 29 -2.43 10.88 -1.82
N ALA A 30 -2.49 11.82 -0.87
CA ALA A 30 -2.90 13.21 -1.12
C ALA A 30 -1.90 13.95 -2.04
N ARG A 31 -0.60 13.72 -1.85
CA ARG A 31 0.47 14.33 -2.67
C ARG A 31 0.55 13.76 -4.09
N HIS A 32 0.21 12.47 -4.27
CA HIS A 32 0.36 11.74 -5.54
C HIS A 32 -0.99 11.19 -6.05
N LYS A 33 -1.99 12.06 -6.18
CA LYS A 33 -3.34 11.67 -6.64
C LYS A 33 -3.29 10.94 -7.98
N GLY A 34 -4.01 9.82 -8.07
CA GLY A 34 -4.06 8.97 -9.27
C GLY A 34 -2.84 8.05 -9.45
N ARG A 35 -1.82 8.16 -8.58
CA ARG A 35 -0.64 7.29 -8.56
C ARG A 35 -0.53 6.49 -7.26
N ILE A 36 -0.92 7.08 -6.13
CA ILE A 36 -0.98 6.40 -4.83
C ILE A 36 -2.41 6.40 -4.31
N GLY A 37 -2.92 5.22 -3.97
CA GLY A 37 -4.19 5.01 -3.27
C GLY A 37 -3.94 4.33 -1.92
N THR A 38 -4.67 4.74 -0.88
CA THR A 38 -4.55 4.18 0.47
C THR A 38 -5.94 4.01 1.08
N MET A 39 -6.22 2.81 1.56
CA MET A 39 -7.40 2.48 2.36
C MET A 39 -6.97 2.00 3.74
N ILE A 40 -7.38 2.74 4.77
CA ILE A 40 -7.06 2.39 6.16
C ILE A 40 -8.15 1.48 6.72
N GLY A 41 -7.76 0.29 7.17
CA GLY A 41 -8.66 -0.70 7.75
C GLY A 41 -8.35 -2.11 7.29
N TYR A 42 -9.36 -2.98 7.39
CA TYR A 42 -9.35 -4.35 6.90
C TYR A 42 -10.51 -4.53 5.92
N ASP A 43 -10.21 -5.10 4.75
CA ASP A 43 -11.19 -5.40 3.71
C ASP A 43 -10.71 -6.62 2.91
N GLU A 44 -11.24 -7.79 3.25
CA GLU A 44 -10.84 -9.06 2.65
C GLU A 44 -11.16 -9.14 1.14
N PRO A 45 -12.39 -8.81 0.68
CA PRO A 45 -12.68 -8.72 -0.76
C PRO A 45 -11.71 -7.81 -1.51
N LEU A 46 -11.41 -6.62 -0.98
CA LEU A 46 -10.47 -5.71 -1.62
C LEU A 46 -9.05 -6.27 -1.64
N SER A 47 -8.62 -6.97 -0.58
CA SER A 47 -7.31 -7.61 -0.54
C SER A 47 -7.14 -8.65 -1.66
N HIS A 48 -8.16 -9.47 -1.91
CA HIS A 48 -8.16 -10.43 -3.03
C HIS A 48 -8.14 -9.74 -4.39
N LEU A 49 -8.89 -8.65 -4.57
CA LEU A 49 -8.84 -7.85 -5.79
C LEU A 49 -7.46 -7.22 -6.01
N MET A 50 -6.82 -6.73 -4.94
CA MET A 50 -5.47 -6.18 -5.01
C MET A 50 -4.44 -7.25 -5.35
N GLN A 51 -4.52 -8.44 -4.75
CA GLN A 51 -3.66 -9.57 -5.08
C GLN A 51 -3.83 -10.03 -6.54
N ALA A 52 -5.06 -10.09 -7.04
CA ALA A 52 -5.36 -10.52 -8.41
C ALA A 52 -5.06 -9.45 -9.47
N GLY A 53 -5.14 -8.17 -9.10
CA GLY A 53 -5.00 -7.04 -10.03
C GLY A 53 -3.65 -6.33 -10.00
N ALA A 54 -2.78 -6.61 -9.03
CA ALA A 54 -1.47 -5.99 -8.94
C ALA A 54 -0.44 -6.72 -9.82
N ASP A 55 0.47 -5.95 -10.44
CA ASP A 55 1.62 -6.50 -11.15
C ASP A 55 2.67 -7.09 -10.21
N ALA A 56 2.74 -6.59 -8.97
CA ALA A 56 3.66 -7.05 -7.93
C ALA A 56 3.09 -6.78 -6.52
N ILE A 57 3.41 -7.67 -5.58
CA ILE A 57 3.08 -7.53 -4.16
C ILE A 57 4.36 -7.22 -3.39
N LEU A 58 4.32 -6.19 -2.54
CA LEU A 58 5.44 -5.79 -1.70
C LEU A 58 5.27 -6.34 -0.29
N VAL A 59 6.22 -7.14 0.17
CA VAL A 59 6.31 -7.65 1.55
C VAL A 59 7.62 -7.17 2.18
N PRO A 60 7.69 -5.93 2.68
CA PRO A 60 8.92 -5.33 3.20
C PRO A 60 9.08 -5.61 4.71
N SER A 61 8.66 -6.79 5.15
CA SER A 61 8.70 -7.20 6.56
C SER A 61 10.15 -7.23 7.06
N ARG A 62 10.39 -6.73 8.28
CA ARG A 62 11.73 -6.85 8.91
C ARG A 62 12.09 -8.29 9.24
N PHE A 63 11.07 -9.08 9.58
CA PHE A 63 11.15 -10.51 9.84
C PHE A 63 9.75 -11.10 9.57
N GLU A 64 9.72 -12.32 9.04
CA GLU A 64 8.47 -13.00 8.67
C GLU A 64 8.50 -14.44 9.26
N PRO A 65 7.87 -14.66 10.42
CA PRO A 65 7.89 -15.97 11.09
C PRO A 65 7.09 -17.03 10.32
N CYS A 66 6.06 -16.59 9.61
CA CYS A 66 5.30 -17.38 8.66
C CYS A 66 4.83 -16.42 7.55
N GLY A 67 4.96 -16.86 6.31
CA GLY A 67 4.30 -16.24 5.17
C GLY A 67 2.89 -16.81 5.06
N LEU A 68 1.93 -15.94 4.78
CA LEU A 68 0.58 -16.30 4.37
C LEU A 68 0.46 -16.20 2.86
#